data_AF-A0AAE1YL87-F1
#
_entry.id   AF-A0AAE1YL87-F1
#
_cell.length_a   1.000
_cell.length_b   1.000
_cell.length_c   1.000
_cell.angle_alpha   90.00
_cell.angle_beta   90.00
_cell.angle_gamma   90.00
#
_symmetry.space_group_name_H-M   'P 1'
#
loop_
_entity.id
_entity.type
_entity.pdbx_description
1 polymer ?
#
loop_
_entity_poly.entity_id
_entity_poly.type
_entity_poly.pdbx_seq_one_letter_code
_entity_poly.pdbx_strand_id
1 'polypeptide(L)'
;MLMNYSTHCCYFPLAPNHSLPSRPSLSQSFPSSLYVSSPSLLHQLSSHYVYGHFDIKAKPVRRVKQRSNIKSKPVQKGLKIVSSKSEPLKVMISGAPASGKGTQCEMIVQKFGVVHISTGDILRAEVSAGTEIGMKAKEYMNSGRLVPDEVVTAMVTARLSLKDVKENGWLLDGYPRSSAQAQSLEKLNIRPDLYIMLDVPDDILIDRCVGRRLDPSTGKIYHIKNFPPENEEIQARLVTRPDDTEEKVKSRLQIYKQNAESVLSTYLDVMKKIDGNRPKEVVFNEIDTLLSRLQKDKEESSNSGKLARNDSQLDRSSSDEKNWRGIPTRLNNIPHSREIRKYFYEDVLQATQRAIKDGKTRLKVEISIPELNPEMDVYRIGTLMELVRILALSFADDGKRVKVCVQGSMGEGALAGMPLQLAGSRKILEFMDWGEDGAMGTFIKIGSIGGKEVEEQDDMFILVAPQNAVGNCIIDDLRAMTDAAGHRPVILINPRLKDLPGSSGIMQTMGRDKRLEYAASFEICYSFRLLYYAGTQYPIMGALRMSYPYEYELYKRVDESPKKEKYVILSKFVKRPSGEEINDAFEGKTRDKAKRATGIWGFLSSIL
;
A
#
# COMPACT_ATOMS: atom_id res chain seq x y z
N MET A 1 71.06 6.40 24.47
CA MET A 1 69.74 5.83 24.14
C MET A 1 69.43 6.28 22.70
N LEU A 2 69.79 5.58 21.63
CA LEU A 2 69.92 4.13 21.36
C LEU A 2 68.60 3.37 21.66
N MET A 3 67.98 2.63 20.73
CA MET A 3 68.30 2.41 19.30
C MET A 3 67.09 1.88 18.48
N ASN A 4 67.25 1.82 17.16
CA ASN A 4 66.33 1.31 16.12
C ASN A 4 66.23 -0.24 16.02
N TYR A 5 65.50 -0.68 14.99
CA TYR A 5 65.44 -2.01 14.32
C TYR A 5 64.38 -3.00 14.87
N SER A 6 63.50 -3.68 14.10
CA SER A 6 63.39 -4.15 12.69
C SER A 6 63.63 -5.66 12.53
N THR A 7 62.67 -6.32 11.86
CA THR A 7 62.77 -7.58 11.06
C THR A 7 63.39 -8.85 11.67
N HIS A 8 62.63 -9.96 11.70
CA HIS A 8 62.85 -11.11 10.77
C HIS A 8 61.80 -12.24 10.89
N CYS A 9 61.56 -12.92 9.76
CA CYS A 9 60.94 -14.25 9.67
C CYS A 9 61.99 -15.37 9.88
N CYS A 10 61.57 -16.60 10.24
CA CYS A 10 61.81 -17.84 9.45
C CYS A 10 61.47 -19.19 10.17
N TYR A 11 60.73 -20.06 9.44
CA TYR A 11 60.83 -21.53 9.29
C TYR A 11 60.96 -22.55 10.48
N PHE A 12 60.01 -23.53 10.50
CA PHE A 12 60.11 -25.04 10.50
C PHE A 12 61.30 -25.78 11.19
N PRO A 13 61.19 -27.06 11.69
CA PRO A 13 60.46 -28.18 11.05
C PRO A 13 59.83 -29.37 11.88
N LEU A 14 58.98 -30.15 11.19
CA LEU A 14 58.77 -31.64 11.14
C LEU A 14 58.73 -32.60 12.38
N ALA A 15 57.61 -33.35 12.50
CA ALA A 15 57.41 -34.85 12.47
C ALA A 15 58.32 -35.84 13.30
N PRO A 16 57.91 -37.10 13.67
CA PRO A 16 56.99 -38.02 12.95
C PRO A 16 56.10 -39.05 13.74
N ASN A 17 55.21 -39.75 12.98
CA ASN A 17 54.64 -41.14 12.99
C ASN A 17 54.63 -42.02 14.28
N HIS A 18 53.72 -43.00 14.52
CA HIS A 18 52.96 -44.00 13.70
C HIS A 18 51.57 -44.32 14.38
N SER A 19 50.61 -45.12 13.88
CA SER A 19 50.51 -46.18 12.84
C SER A 19 49.08 -46.36 12.23
N LEU A 20 49.04 -46.97 11.03
CA LEU A 20 47.88 -47.44 10.20
C LEU A 20 47.34 -48.84 10.67
N PRO A 21 46.50 -49.65 9.94
CA PRO A 21 45.78 -49.55 8.64
C PRO A 21 44.28 -50.02 8.70
N SER A 22 43.55 -50.44 7.63
CA SER A 22 43.16 -49.78 6.36
C SER A 22 42.15 -50.64 5.53
N ARG A 23 41.02 -50.07 5.06
CA ARG A 23 40.20 -50.48 3.85
C ARG A 23 39.57 -51.91 3.83
N PRO A 24 38.69 -52.32 2.86
CA PRO A 24 38.43 -51.80 1.51
C PRO A 24 36.94 -51.52 1.13
N SER A 25 36.64 -51.55 -0.18
CA SER A 25 35.56 -50.89 -0.93
C SER A 25 34.80 -51.83 -1.90
N LEU A 26 33.90 -51.27 -2.76
CA LEU A 26 33.12 -51.89 -3.89
C LEU A 26 31.74 -52.43 -3.49
N SER A 27 30.69 -52.51 -4.34
CA SER A 27 30.40 -51.98 -5.70
C SER A 27 28.89 -52.05 -6.01
N GLN A 28 28.47 -51.59 -7.21
CA GLN A 28 27.07 -51.50 -7.71
C GLN A 28 26.42 -52.85 -8.05
N SER A 29 25.08 -52.91 -8.09
CA SER A 29 24.29 -53.53 -9.19
C SER A 29 22.76 -53.35 -9.05
N PHE A 30 22.06 -53.20 -10.19
CA PHE A 30 20.60 -53.35 -10.36
C PHE A 30 20.25 -54.85 -10.64
N PRO A 31 18.97 -55.26 -10.70
CA PRO A 31 18.27 -55.26 -12.00
C PRO A 31 16.76 -54.89 -11.94
N SER A 32 16.11 -54.99 -13.09
CA SER A 32 14.87 -54.32 -13.51
C SER A 32 13.73 -55.27 -13.94
N SER A 33 12.52 -54.69 -14.12
CA SER A 33 11.38 -55.19 -14.94
C SER A 33 10.64 -56.47 -14.47
N LEU A 34 9.30 -56.56 -14.50
CA LEU A 34 8.46 -56.57 -15.70
C LEU A 34 6.95 -56.30 -15.39
N TYR A 35 6.20 -56.06 -16.47
CA TYR A 35 4.74 -56.00 -16.57
C TYR A 35 3.97 -57.19 -15.94
N VAL A 36 2.68 -57.00 -15.60
CA VAL A 36 1.50 -57.58 -16.31
C VAL A 36 0.17 -57.41 -15.52
N SER A 37 -0.93 -57.26 -16.28
CA SER A 37 -2.37 -57.50 -15.96
C SER A 37 -3.10 -56.74 -14.84
N SER A 38 -4.06 -55.92 -15.27
CA SER A 38 -5.43 -55.89 -14.71
C SER A 38 -6.19 -57.18 -15.05
N PRO A 39 -7.23 -57.55 -14.28
CA PRO A 39 -8.58 -57.47 -14.88
C PRO A 39 -9.71 -57.01 -13.93
N SER A 40 -10.82 -56.66 -14.56
CA SER A 40 -12.12 -56.22 -14.02
C SER A 40 -13.02 -57.35 -13.48
N LEU A 41 -13.99 -57.05 -12.59
CA LEU A 41 -15.46 -57.16 -12.86
C LEU A 41 -16.39 -56.96 -11.63
N LEU A 42 -17.42 -56.12 -11.83
CA LEU A 42 -18.84 -56.12 -11.37
C LEU A 42 -19.33 -56.72 -10.02
N HIS A 43 -20.11 -55.89 -9.32
CA HIS A 43 -21.49 -56.14 -8.83
C HIS A 43 -22.09 -54.74 -8.49
N GLN A 44 -23.18 -54.17 -9.05
CA GLN A 44 -24.53 -54.57 -9.49
C GLN A 44 -25.59 -54.64 -8.37
N LEU A 45 -26.70 -53.89 -8.58
CA LEU A 45 -28.07 -53.81 -7.98
C LEU A 45 -28.42 -52.31 -7.74
N SER A 46 -29.35 -51.60 -8.43
CA SER A 46 -30.79 -51.81 -8.77
C SER A 46 -31.73 -51.60 -7.56
N SER A 47 -32.93 -50.98 -7.61
CA SER A 47 -33.78 -50.49 -8.73
C SER A 47 -34.87 -49.47 -8.28
N HIS A 48 -35.46 -48.73 -9.24
CA HIS A 48 -36.83 -48.14 -9.41
C HIS A 48 -37.70 -47.71 -8.19
N TYR A 49 -38.55 -46.66 -8.26
CA TYR A 49 -39.82 -46.48 -9.01
C TYR A 49 -40.24 -44.97 -8.91
N VAL A 50 -41.05 -44.29 -9.75
CA VAL A 50 -41.75 -44.57 -11.04
C VAL A 50 -42.12 -43.23 -11.76
N TYR A 51 -43.00 -43.26 -12.77
CA TYR A 51 -43.45 -42.15 -13.64
C TYR A 51 -44.82 -41.53 -13.27
N GLY A 52 -45.10 -40.33 -13.81
CA GLY A 52 -46.46 -39.80 -14.01
C GLY A 52 -46.56 -39.01 -15.33
N HIS A 53 -47.39 -39.49 -16.27
CA HIS A 53 -47.66 -38.88 -17.59
C HIS A 53 -49.10 -38.37 -17.63
N PHE A 54 -49.40 -37.30 -18.37
CA PHE A 54 -50.71 -37.12 -19.02
C PHE A 54 -50.60 -36.21 -20.26
N ASP A 55 -51.27 -36.62 -21.34
CA ASP A 55 -51.28 -36.02 -22.68
C ASP A 55 -52.74 -35.98 -23.20
N ILE A 56 -53.21 -34.83 -23.70
CA ILE A 56 -54.50 -34.71 -24.42
C ILE A 56 -54.41 -33.70 -25.57
N LYS A 57 -54.92 -34.10 -26.74
CA LYS A 57 -54.89 -33.37 -28.02
C LYS A 57 -56.07 -32.39 -28.21
N ALA A 58 -55.91 -31.47 -29.16
CA ALA A 58 -56.82 -30.34 -29.43
C ALA A 58 -58.03 -30.61 -30.34
N LYS A 59 -59.05 -29.73 -30.25
CA LYS A 59 -59.73 -28.91 -31.33
C LYS A 59 -61.25 -28.68 -30.97
N PRO A 60 -62.05 -27.88 -31.72
CA PRO A 60 -61.92 -26.43 -31.98
C PRO A 60 -63.27 -25.64 -31.86
N VAL A 61 -63.30 -24.34 -31.50
CA VAL A 61 -64.50 -23.48 -31.70
C VAL A 61 -64.13 -22.04 -32.10
N ARG A 62 -64.85 -21.49 -33.11
CA ARG A 62 -64.84 -20.06 -33.49
C ARG A 62 -66.10 -19.36 -32.95
N ARG A 63 -65.98 -18.18 -32.30
CA ARG A 63 -66.72 -16.95 -32.66
C ARG A 63 -66.43 -15.71 -31.76
N VAL A 64 -65.81 -14.69 -32.38
CA VAL A 64 -66.31 -13.31 -32.55
C VAL A 64 -66.71 -12.44 -31.32
N LYS A 65 -65.98 -11.32 -31.19
CA LYS A 65 -66.31 -10.01 -30.56
C LYS A 65 -66.56 -9.93 -29.04
N GLN A 66 -65.73 -9.13 -28.36
CA GLN A 66 -66.13 -7.76 -27.96
C GLN A 66 -64.90 -6.85 -27.79
N ARG A 67 -65.11 -5.52 -27.95
CA ARG A 67 -64.11 -4.46 -27.73
C ARG A 67 -64.24 -3.94 -26.30
N SER A 68 -63.12 -3.72 -25.59
CA SER A 68 -62.83 -2.43 -24.93
C SER A 68 -61.52 -2.44 -24.11
N ASN A 69 -60.69 -1.43 -24.35
CA ASN A 69 -59.75 -0.76 -23.42
C ASN A 69 -58.92 -1.62 -22.44
N ILE A 70 -57.68 -1.93 -22.82
CA ILE A 70 -56.58 -2.19 -21.87
C ILE A 70 -55.60 -1.02 -21.93
N LYS A 71 -55.35 -0.41 -20.76
CA LYS A 71 -54.42 0.72 -20.57
C LYS A 71 -52.97 0.25 -20.74
N SER A 72 -52.14 1.08 -21.36
CA SER A 72 -50.69 0.88 -21.43
C SER A 72 -50.06 0.84 -20.04
N LYS A 73 -49.28 -0.21 -19.73
CA LYS A 73 -48.51 -0.30 -18.48
C LYS A 73 -47.42 0.77 -18.47
N PRO A 74 -47.29 1.61 -17.42
CA PRO A 74 -46.17 2.52 -17.28
C PRO A 74 -44.90 1.76 -16.86
N VAL A 75 -43.76 2.16 -17.42
CA VAL A 75 -42.43 1.67 -17.04
C VAL A 75 -42.08 2.18 -15.64
N GLN A 76 -41.87 1.28 -14.69
CA GLN A 76 -41.34 1.64 -13.37
C GLN A 76 -39.85 2.00 -13.50
N LYS A 77 -39.54 3.31 -13.53
CA LYS A 77 -38.18 3.79 -13.25
C LYS A 77 -37.86 3.53 -11.78
N GLY A 78 -36.82 2.75 -11.51
CA GLY A 78 -36.36 2.49 -10.15
C GLY A 78 -35.84 3.76 -9.46
N LEU A 79 -36.45 4.11 -8.33
CA LEU A 79 -35.92 5.10 -7.40
C LEU A 79 -34.73 4.50 -6.64
N LYS A 80 -33.50 4.72 -7.14
CA LYS A 80 -32.30 4.60 -6.30
C LYS A 80 -32.33 5.74 -5.28
N ILE A 81 -32.76 5.44 -4.05
CA ILE A 81 -32.53 6.33 -2.92
C ILE A 81 -31.02 6.31 -2.63
N VAL A 82 -30.30 7.29 -3.16
CA VAL A 82 -28.92 7.55 -2.76
C VAL A 82 -28.98 8.20 -1.38
N SER A 83 -28.96 7.37 -0.33
CA SER A 83 -28.67 7.85 1.02
C SER A 83 -27.25 8.39 1.02
N SER A 84 -27.11 9.70 1.11
CA SER A 84 -25.82 10.36 1.28
C SER A 84 -25.31 10.09 2.69
N LYS A 85 -24.59 8.97 2.88
CA LYS A 85 -23.89 8.66 4.14
C LYS A 85 -23.01 9.87 4.49
N SER A 86 -23.24 10.45 5.67
CA SER A 86 -22.36 11.46 6.25
C SER A 86 -20.96 10.86 6.48
N GLU A 87 -19.92 11.70 6.51
CA GLU A 87 -18.56 11.21 6.79
C GLU A 87 -18.54 10.62 8.22
N PRO A 88 -18.12 9.35 8.39
CA PRO A 88 -18.24 8.67 9.66
C PRO A 88 -17.36 9.30 10.75
N LEU A 89 -17.70 9.00 12.01
CA LEU A 89 -17.11 9.59 13.19
C LEU A 89 -15.72 9.00 13.49
N LYS A 90 -14.74 9.86 13.75
CA LYS A 90 -13.33 9.50 13.95
C LYS A 90 -12.87 10.04 15.31
N VAL A 91 -12.56 9.15 16.26
CA VAL A 91 -12.24 9.54 17.64
C VAL A 91 -10.92 8.92 18.07
N MET A 92 -10.06 9.72 18.71
CA MET A 92 -8.93 9.21 19.49
C MET A 92 -9.23 9.38 20.97
N ILE A 93 -8.80 8.44 21.81
CA ILE A 93 -8.86 8.58 23.27
C ILE A 93 -7.53 8.20 23.94
N SER A 94 -7.05 9.10 24.81
CA SER A 94 -5.81 8.95 25.58
C SER A 94 -6.03 9.28 27.06
N GLY A 95 -4.97 9.10 27.84
CA GLY A 95 -4.98 9.19 29.31
C GLY A 95 -4.03 8.17 29.90
N ALA A 96 -3.62 8.36 31.15
CA ALA A 96 -2.68 7.48 31.85
C ALA A 96 -3.20 6.03 32.04
N PRO A 97 -2.33 5.04 32.32
CA PRO A 97 -2.77 3.68 32.67
C PRO A 97 -3.81 3.70 33.81
N ALA A 98 -4.91 2.96 33.68
CA ALA A 98 -6.06 2.96 34.60
C ALA A 98 -6.93 4.25 34.67
N SER A 99 -6.79 5.20 33.74
CA SER A 99 -7.63 6.41 33.66
C SER A 99 -9.10 6.20 33.27
N GLY A 100 -9.58 4.95 33.07
CA GLY A 100 -10.96 4.65 32.68
C GLY A 100 -11.25 4.60 31.17
N LYS A 101 -10.24 4.76 30.30
CA LYS A 101 -10.39 4.73 28.82
C LYS A 101 -11.28 3.59 28.31
N GLY A 102 -10.94 2.34 28.60
CA GLY A 102 -11.66 1.17 28.07
C GLY A 102 -13.16 1.20 28.37
N THR A 103 -13.55 1.60 29.59
CA THR A 103 -14.96 1.78 29.97
C THR A 103 -15.65 2.86 29.13
N GLN A 104 -14.97 3.98 28.86
CA GLN A 104 -15.50 5.02 27.97
C GLN A 104 -15.55 4.53 26.51
N CYS A 105 -14.56 3.74 26.07
CA CYS A 105 -14.55 3.14 24.74
C CYS A 105 -15.75 2.23 24.50
N GLU A 106 -16.06 1.33 25.44
CA GLU A 106 -17.23 0.45 25.38
C GLU A 106 -18.53 1.25 25.21
N MET A 107 -18.71 2.31 25.99
CA MET A 107 -19.90 3.17 25.94
C MET A 107 -19.97 3.98 24.62
N ILE A 108 -18.85 4.49 24.12
CA ILE A 108 -18.78 5.19 22.82
C ILE A 108 -19.16 4.24 21.68
N VAL A 109 -18.62 3.01 21.66
CA VAL A 109 -18.89 2.00 20.64
C VAL A 109 -20.37 1.60 20.65
N GLN A 110 -20.94 1.35 21.83
CA GLN A 110 -22.35 1.00 21.99
C GLN A 110 -23.30 2.09 21.47
N LYS A 111 -22.97 3.38 21.69
CA LYS A 111 -23.84 4.49 21.29
C LYS A 111 -23.64 4.95 19.83
N PHE A 112 -22.39 5.03 19.37
CA PHE A 112 -22.05 5.65 18.08
C PHE A 112 -21.70 4.65 16.97
N GLY A 113 -21.57 3.35 17.26
CA GLY A 113 -21.33 2.30 16.27
C GLY A 113 -19.93 2.32 15.62
N VAL A 114 -19.01 3.14 16.13
CA VAL A 114 -17.63 3.24 15.64
C VAL A 114 -16.82 1.97 15.93
N VAL A 115 -15.87 1.63 15.07
CA VAL A 115 -15.01 0.45 15.26
C VAL A 115 -13.93 0.73 16.30
N HIS A 116 -13.92 -0.04 17.40
CA HIS A 116 -12.86 0.04 18.42
C HIS A 116 -11.55 -0.56 17.93
N ILE A 117 -10.47 0.20 18.10
CA ILE A 117 -9.11 -0.20 17.72
C ILE A 117 -8.21 0.07 18.94
N SER A 118 -8.08 -0.94 19.81
CA SER A 118 -7.18 -0.91 20.96
C SER A 118 -5.83 -1.54 20.62
N THR A 119 -4.77 -0.72 20.62
CA THR A 119 -3.40 -1.25 20.42
C THR A 119 -2.99 -2.24 21.50
N GLY A 120 -3.49 -2.04 22.73
CA GLY A 120 -3.19 -2.94 23.83
C GLY A 120 -3.80 -4.32 23.64
N ASP A 121 -5.02 -4.40 23.09
CA ASP A 121 -5.71 -5.67 22.89
C ASP A 121 -5.23 -6.41 21.66
N ILE A 122 -4.91 -5.70 20.56
CA ILE A 122 -4.30 -6.34 19.39
C ILE A 122 -2.93 -6.93 19.77
N LEU A 123 -2.07 -6.18 20.47
CA LEU A 123 -0.77 -6.71 20.93
C LEU A 123 -0.93 -7.89 21.91
N ARG A 124 -1.94 -7.87 22.79
CA ARG A 124 -2.25 -9.02 23.66
C ARG A 124 -2.70 -10.24 22.85
N ALA A 125 -3.54 -10.06 21.85
CA ALA A 125 -4.01 -11.15 20.98
C ALA A 125 -2.85 -11.80 20.21
N GLU A 126 -1.94 -10.99 19.64
CA GLU A 126 -0.72 -11.47 18.98
C GLU A 126 0.19 -12.26 19.95
N VAL A 127 0.38 -11.77 21.19
CA VAL A 127 1.14 -12.46 22.25
C VAL A 127 0.51 -13.79 22.62
N SER A 128 -0.83 -13.85 22.75
CA SER A 128 -1.58 -15.07 23.06
C SER A 128 -1.59 -16.07 21.90
N ALA A 129 -1.61 -15.60 20.66
CA ALA A 129 -1.53 -16.44 19.46
C ALA A 129 -0.11 -16.94 19.14
N GLY A 130 0.91 -16.43 19.85
CA GLY A 130 2.30 -16.87 19.68
C GLY A 130 2.94 -16.45 18.35
N THR A 131 2.43 -15.41 17.70
CA THR A 131 2.96 -14.93 16.41
C THR A 131 4.37 -14.35 16.56
N GLU A 132 5.13 -14.22 15.47
CA GLU A 132 6.48 -13.64 15.51
C GLU A 132 6.45 -12.19 16.03
N ILE A 133 5.41 -11.43 15.69
CA ILE A 133 5.17 -10.06 16.18
C ILE A 133 4.81 -10.10 17.67
N GLY A 134 3.91 -11.01 18.08
CA GLY A 134 3.52 -11.19 19.48
C GLY A 134 4.70 -11.55 20.37
N MET A 135 5.55 -12.49 19.96
CA MET A 135 6.73 -12.91 20.71
C MET A 135 7.74 -11.76 20.90
N LYS A 136 7.96 -10.92 19.87
CA LYS A 136 8.78 -9.71 19.98
C LYS A 136 8.14 -8.66 20.89
N ALA A 137 6.82 -8.42 20.77
CA ALA A 137 6.10 -7.45 21.59
C ALA A 137 6.08 -7.82 23.08
N LYS A 138 6.04 -9.12 23.41
CA LYS A 138 5.99 -9.67 24.77
C LYS A 138 7.11 -9.15 25.68
N GLU A 139 8.32 -9.01 25.18
CA GLU A 139 9.48 -8.52 25.95
C GLU A 139 9.31 -7.06 26.40
N TYR A 140 8.92 -6.19 25.46
CA TYR A 140 8.65 -4.76 25.74
C TYR A 140 7.49 -4.62 26.73
N MET A 141 6.39 -5.36 26.52
CA MET A 141 5.23 -5.34 27.40
C MET A 141 5.56 -5.81 28.83
N ASN A 142 6.30 -6.90 28.98
CA ASN A 142 6.69 -7.44 30.30
C ASN A 142 7.60 -6.48 31.09
N SER A 143 8.45 -5.72 30.38
CA SER A 143 9.35 -4.71 30.93
C SER A 143 8.73 -3.31 31.07
N GLY A 144 7.43 -3.15 30.77
CA GLY A 144 6.72 -1.87 30.86
C GLY A 144 7.11 -0.84 29.79
N ARG A 145 7.96 -1.22 28.83
CA ARG A 145 8.42 -0.37 27.72
C ARG A 145 7.37 -0.33 26.60
N LEU A 146 7.46 0.69 25.74
CA LEU A 146 6.68 0.73 24.50
C LEU A 146 7.26 -0.27 23.48
N VAL A 147 6.37 -0.97 22.77
CA VAL A 147 6.72 -1.73 21.56
C VAL A 147 7.18 -0.74 20.48
N PRO A 148 8.21 -1.05 19.66
CA PRO A 148 8.74 -0.13 18.65
C PRO A 148 7.65 0.49 17.75
N ASP A 149 7.76 1.81 17.54
CA ASP A 149 6.72 2.62 16.93
C ASP A 149 6.31 2.14 15.53
N GLU A 150 7.26 1.65 14.75
CA GLU A 150 7.04 1.09 13.40
C GLU A 150 6.06 -0.09 13.42
N VAL A 151 6.25 -1.02 14.37
CA VAL A 151 5.42 -2.24 14.52
C VAL A 151 3.98 -1.87 14.88
N VAL A 152 3.82 -0.98 15.86
CA VAL A 152 2.50 -0.53 16.32
C VAL A 152 1.80 0.29 15.22
N THR A 153 2.54 1.13 14.49
CA THR A 153 2.01 1.97 13.41
C THR A 153 1.54 1.12 12.22
N ALA A 154 2.31 0.11 11.80
CA ALA A 154 1.91 -0.79 10.74
C ALA A 154 0.62 -1.56 11.10
N MET A 155 0.58 -2.11 12.32
CA MET A 155 -0.57 -2.84 12.87
C MET A 155 -1.84 -1.98 12.93
N VAL A 156 -1.74 -0.75 13.44
CA VAL A 156 -2.87 0.20 13.53
C VAL A 156 -3.33 0.65 12.14
N THR A 157 -2.40 0.99 11.25
CA THR A 157 -2.72 1.44 9.88
C THR A 157 -3.40 0.33 9.07
N ALA A 158 -2.95 -0.92 9.21
CA ALA A 158 -3.61 -2.08 8.62
C ALA A 158 -5.06 -2.20 9.10
N ARG A 159 -5.31 -2.14 10.42
CA ARG A 159 -6.67 -2.23 10.98
C ARG A 159 -7.58 -1.09 10.51
N LEU A 160 -7.07 0.14 10.48
CA LEU A 160 -7.79 1.34 10.00
C LEU A 160 -8.12 1.29 8.50
N SER A 161 -7.36 0.51 7.72
CA SER A 161 -7.57 0.38 6.27
C SER A 161 -8.77 -0.50 5.88
N LEU A 162 -9.36 -1.26 6.83
CA LEU A 162 -10.43 -2.21 6.56
C LEU A 162 -11.78 -1.51 6.26
N LYS A 163 -12.66 -2.24 5.57
CA LYS A 163 -13.94 -1.72 5.06
C LYS A 163 -14.90 -1.31 6.18
N ASP A 164 -15.00 -2.12 7.23
CA ASP A 164 -15.82 -1.84 8.42
C ASP A 164 -15.46 -0.49 9.06
N VAL A 165 -14.16 -0.21 9.20
CA VAL A 165 -13.65 1.05 9.74
C VAL A 165 -13.96 2.24 8.84
N LYS A 166 -13.77 2.07 7.53
CA LYS A 166 -14.06 3.12 6.54
C LYS A 166 -15.55 3.46 6.44
N GLU A 167 -16.42 2.50 6.74
CA GLU A 167 -17.88 2.68 6.62
C GLU A 167 -18.56 3.14 7.91
N ASN A 168 -18.04 2.75 9.08
CA ASN A 168 -18.65 3.02 10.38
C ASN A 168 -17.85 4.01 11.25
N GLY A 169 -16.61 4.32 10.84
CA GLY A 169 -15.71 5.17 11.62
C GLY A 169 -14.88 4.37 12.62
N TRP A 170 -14.05 5.08 13.39
CA TRP A 170 -13.09 4.44 14.30
C TRP A 170 -12.98 5.16 15.64
N LEU A 171 -12.66 4.37 16.66
CA LEU A 171 -12.20 4.79 17.96
C LEU A 171 -10.82 4.19 18.23
N LEU A 172 -9.77 5.02 18.17
CA LEU A 172 -8.39 4.63 18.52
C LEU A 172 -8.19 4.76 20.03
N ASP A 173 -7.96 3.63 20.72
CA ASP A 173 -7.68 3.57 22.15
C ASP A 173 -6.18 3.38 22.40
N GLY A 174 -5.60 4.38 23.08
CA GLY A 174 -4.21 4.32 23.51
C GLY A 174 -3.22 4.30 22.34
N TYR A 175 -3.53 4.97 21.24
CA TYR A 175 -2.60 5.30 20.17
C TYR A 175 -3.02 6.64 19.55
N PRO A 176 -2.10 7.58 19.27
CA PRO A 176 -0.64 7.47 19.44
C PRO A 176 -0.15 7.61 20.90
N ARG A 177 1.06 7.12 21.18
CA ARG A 177 1.78 7.20 22.48
C ARG A 177 3.18 7.83 22.40
N SER A 178 3.63 8.22 21.21
CA SER A 178 4.89 8.93 20.98
C SER A 178 4.69 9.99 19.90
N SER A 179 5.58 10.99 19.86
CA SER A 179 5.60 11.99 18.78
C SER A 179 5.72 11.33 17.39
N ALA A 180 6.54 10.28 17.25
CA ALA A 180 6.71 9.58 15.97
C ALA A 180 5.44 8.83 15.52
N GLN A 181 4.68 8.22 16.45
CA GLN A 181 3.37 7.64 16.15
C GLN A 181 2.35 8.72 15.72
N ALA A 182 2.32 9.86 16.43
CA ALA A 182 1.43 10.98 16.09
C ALA A 182 1.76 11.57 14.71
N GLN A 183 3.04 11.83 14.43
CA GLN A 183 3.51 12.26 13.12
C GLN A 183 3.23 11.23 12.02
N SER A 184 3.20 9.94 12.33
CA SER A 184 2.89 8.89 11.35
C SER A 184 1.42 8.94 10.94
N LEU A 185 0.49 9.12 11.89
CA LEU A 185 -0.93 9.34 11.60
C LEU A 185 -1.16 10.60 10.77
N GLU A 186 -0.49 11.71 11.13
CA GLU A 186 -0.55 12.97 10.37
C GLU A 186 -0.03 12.80 8.94
N LYS A 187 1.12 12.14 8.75
CA LYS A 187 1.64 11.81 7.40
C LYS A 187 0.67 10.93 6.61
N LEU A 188 -0.12 10.08 7.26
CA LEU A 188 -1.15 9.25 6.62
C LEU A 188 -2.50 9.97 6.44
N ASN A 189 -2.62 11.23 6.86
CA ASN A 189 -3.88 12.00 6.93
C ASN A 189 -4.98 11.34 7.77
N ILE A 190 -4.59 10.55 8.79
CA ILE A 190 -5.51 9.89 9.72
C ILE A 190 -5.66 10.77 10.97
N ARG A 191 -6.39 11.88 10.81
CA ARG A 191 -6.69 12.84 11.89
C ARG A 191 -8.09 12.59 12.46
N PRO A 192 -8.29 12.65 13.80
CA PRO A 192 -9.60 12.48 14.41
C PRO A 192 -10.46 13.74 14.27
N ASP A 193 -11.78 13.58 14.36
CA ASP A 193 -12.71 14.69 14.56
C ASP A 193 -12.65 15.22 16.01
N LEU A 194 -12.38 14.31 16.97
CA LEU A 194 -12.21 14.63 18.39
C LEU A 194 -11.08 13.79 19.00
N TYR A 195 -10.19 14.44 19.75
CA TYR A 195 -9.21 13.78 20.59
C TYR A 195 -9.54 13.97 22.07
N ILE A 196 -9.94 12.89 22.74
CA ILE A 196 -10.33 12.91 24.15
C ILE A 196 -9.12 12.58 25.02
N MET A 197 -8.73 13.48 25.92
CA MET A 197 -7.72 13.21 26.96
C MET A 197 -8.43 13.05 28.31
N LEU A 198 -8.41 11.84 28.87
CA LEU A 198 -8.87 11.59 30.24
C LEU A 198 -7.75 11.92 31.23
N ASP A 199 -7.98 12.94 32.06
CA ASP A 199 -7.08 13.40 33.12
C ASP A 199 -7.51 12.83 34.48
N VAL A 200 -6.57 12.28 35.25
CA VAL A 200 -6.82 11.69 36.57
C VAL A 200 -5.54 11.85 37.41
N PRO A 201 -5.64 12.17 38.72
CA PRO A 201 -4.49 12.21 39.62
C PRO A 201 -3.69 10.89 39.72
N ASP A 202 -2.37 11.00 39.86
CA ASP A 202 -1.41 9.88 39.89
C ASP A 202 -1.71 8.84 40.99
N ASP A 203 -2.02 9.30 42.19
CA ASP A 203 -2.36 8.49 43.36
C ASP A 203 -3.59 7.62 43.09
N ILE A 204 -4.61 8.20 42.47
CA ILE A 204 -5.84 7.52 42.08
C ILE A 204 -5.57 6.52 40.95
N LEU A 205 -4.70 6.86 39.99
CA LEU A 205 -4.30 5.95 38.90
C LEU A 205 -3.56 4.71 39.43
N ILE A 206 -2.72 4.86 40.46
CA ILE A 206 -1.98 3.75 41.08
C ILE A 206 -2.96 2.81 41.82
N ASP A 207 -3.82 3.31 42.70
CA ASP A 207 -4.82 2.48 43.41
C ASP A 207 -5.74 1.76 42.41
N ARG A 208 -6.23 2.46 41.38
CA ARG A 208 -7.07 1.89 40.30
C ARG A 208 -6.38 0.77 39.52
N CYS A 209 -5.05 0.80 39.39
CA CYS A 209 -4.33 -0.22 38.62
C CYS A 209 -3.99 -1.44 39.47
N VAL A 210 -3.51 -1.27 40.71
CA VAL A 210 -3.23 -2.37 41.65
C VAL A 210 -4.53 -3.11 42.05
N GLY A 211 -5.64 -2.38 42.14
CA GLY A 211 -6.97 -2.93 42.39
C GLY A 211 -7.63 -3.62 41.19
N ARG A 212 -7.04 -3.59 39.99
CA ARG A 212 -7.65 -4.15 38.77
C ARG A 212 -7.55 -5.68 38.72
N ARG A 213 -8.61 -6.31 38.22
CA ARG A 213 -8.70 -7.75 37.96
C ARG A 213 -9.30 -8.02 36.58
N LEU A 214 -8.97 -9.18 36.01
CA LEU A 214 -9.45 -9.66 34.72
C LEU A 214 -10.13 -11.01 34.92
N ASP A 215 -11.35 -11.19 34.40
CA ASP A 215 -11.93 -12.53 34.24
C ASP A 215 -11.35 -13.17 32.96
N PRO A 216 -10.56 -14.26 33.04
CA PRO A 216 -9.95 -14.88 31.87
C PRO A 216 -10.97 -15.55 30.94
N SER A 217 -12.18 -15.84 31.41
CA SER A 217 -13.22 -16.52 30.61
C SER A 217 -14.09 -15.57 29.79
N THR A 218 -14.36 -14.36 30.31
CA THR A 218 -15.23 -13.36 29.65
C THR A 218 -14.47 -12.15 29.12
N GLY A 219 -13.21 -11.94 29.55
CA GLY A 219 -12.44 -10.73 29.26
C GLY A 219 -12.87 -9.48 30.05
N LYS A 220 -13.94 -9.55 30.87
CA LYS A 220 -14.42 -8.43 31.68
C LYS A 220 -13.35 -7.96 32.68
N ILE A 221 -13.29 -6.64 32.87
CA ILE A 221 -12.44 -5.99 33.86
C ILE A 221 -13.24 -5.71 35.13
N TYR A 222 -12.69 -6.11 36.27
CA TYR A 222 -13.21 -5.84 37.60
C TYR A 222 -12.21 -5.01 38.43
N HIS A 223 -12.67 -4.46 39.54
CA HIS A 223 -11.84 -3.73 40.49
C HIS A 223 -12.28 -4.00 41.93
N ILE A 224 -11.34 -4.44 42.79
CA ILE A 224 -11.61 -4.94 44.16
C ILE A 224 -12.59 -4.05 44.95
N LYS A 225 -12.38 -2.72 44.92
CA LYS A 225 -13.24 -1.72 45.59
C LYS A 225 -14.40 -1.23 44.70
N ASN A 226 -14.06 -0.59 43.57
CA ASN A 226 -14.97 0.25 42.79
C ASN A 226 -15.91 -0.51 41.83
N PHE A 227 -15.59 -1.75 41.46
CA PHE A 227 -16.43 -2.59 40.60
C PHE A 227 -16.13 -4.07 40.91
N PRO A 228 -16.55 -4.56 42.09
CA PRO A 228 -16.29 -5.93 42.51
C PRO A 228 -17.04 -6.93 41.60
N PRO A 229 -16.60 -8.20 41.56
CA PRO A 229 -17.31 -9.25 40.83
C PRO A 229 -18.74 -9.42 41.33
N GLU A 230 -19.63 -9.78 40.40
CA GLU A 230 -21.08 -9.90 40.61
C GLU A 230 -21.43 -11.12 41.51
N ASN A 231 -20.53 -12.09 41.64
CA ASN A 231 -20.72 -13.40 42.28
C ASN A 231 -19.38 -14.10 42.57
N GLU A 232 -19.36 -14.98 43.59
CA GLU A 232 -18.14 -15.62 44.11
C GLU A 232 -17.40 -16.50 43.09
N GLU A 233 -18.13 -17.15 42.17
CA GLU A 233 -17.52 -17.98 41.11
C GLU A 233 -16.66 -17.13 40.17
N ILE A 234 -17.12 -15.92 39.81
CA ILE A 234 -16.30 -14.97 39.03
C ILE A 234 -15.12 -14.51 39.89
N GLN A 235 -15.35 -14.17 41.16
CA GLN A 235 -14.30 -13.73 42.09
C GLN A 235 -13.15 -14.72 42.20
N ALA A 236 -13.45 -16.03 42.31
CA ALA A 236 -12.46 -17.08 42.46
C ALA A 236 -11.56 -17.28 41.22
N ARG A 237 -12.06 -16.97 40.02
CA ARG A 237 -11.30 -17.08 38.76
C ARG A 237 -10.63 -15.78 38.29
N LEU A 238 -10.80 -14.68 39.02
CA LEU A 238 -10.18 -13.39 38.68
C LEU A 238 -8.65 -13.45 38.77
N VAL A 239 -7.96 -13.00 37.72
CA VAL A 239 -6.50 -12.88 37.69
C VAL A 239 -6.05 -11.41 37.65
N THR A 240 -4.93 -11.11 38.28
CA THR A 240 -4.21 -9.84 38.08
C THR A 240 -3.37 -9.94 36.80
N ARG A 241 -3.31 -8.88 35.99
CA ARG A 241 -2.46 -8.88 34.79
C ARG A 241 -0.98 -8.80 35.19
N PRO A 242 -0.05 -9.45 34.45
CA PRO A 242 1.38 -9.43 34.77
C PRO A 242 2.05 -8.06 34.63
N ASP A 243 1.37 -7.06 34.05
CA ASP A 243 1.79 -5.67 33.91
C ASP A 243 1.19 -4.70 34.97
N ASP A 244 0.44 -5.21 35.95
CA ASP A 244 -0.31 -4.43 36.94
C ASP A 244 0.32 -4.40 38.36
N THR A 245 1.65 -4.55 38.46
CA THR A 245 2.39 -4.31 39.72
C THR A 245 2.68 -2.82 39.93
N GLU A 246 2.81 -2.36 41.17
CA GLU A 246 2.98 -0.94 41.49
C GLU A 246 4.21 -0.31 40.79
N GLU A 247 5.33 -1.03 40.74
CA GLU A 247 6.57 -0.58 40.10
C GLU A 247 6.39 -0.42 38.59
N LYS A 248 5.72 -1.39 37.95
CA LYS A 248 5.41 -1.35 36.51
C LYS A 248 4.44 -0.23 36.19
N VAL A 249 3.46 0.02 37.06
CA VAL A 249 2.49 1.12 36.90
C VAL A 249 3.18 2.47 37.01
N LYS A 250 4.06 2.69 38.01
CA LYS A 250 4.88 3.90 38.13
C LYS A 250 5.76 4.13 36.90
N SER A 251 6.46 3.10 36.42
CA SER A 251 7.28 3.16 35.20
C SER A 251 6.44 3.57 33.96
N ARG A 252 5.28 2.93 33.76
CA ARG A 252 4.37 3.26 32.64
C ARG A 252 3.79 4.67 32.74
N LEU A 253 3.52 5.15 33.96
CA LEU A 253 3.03 6.50 34.21
C LEU A 253 4.11 7.56 33.90
N GLN A 254 5.37 7.29 34.26
CA GLN A 254 6.51 8.14 33.90
C GLN A 254 6.71 8.21 32.37
N ILE A 255 6.72 7.07 31.68
CA ILE A 255 6.83 7.02 30.21
C ILE A 255 5.65 7.74 29.53
N TYR A 256 4.43 7.57 30.06
CA TYR A 256 3.26 8.30 29.58
C TYR A 256 3.46 9.82 29.71
N LYS A 257 3.91 10.32 30.86
CA LYS A 257 4.14 11.75 31.09
C LYS A 257 5.24 12.33 30.19
N GLN A 258 6.35 11.62 30.02
CA GLN A 258 7.46 12.02 29.15
C GLN A 258 7.02 12.22 27.70
N ASN A 259 6.11 11.37 27.20
CA ASN A 259 5.64 11.45 25.81
C ASN A 259 4.39 12.31 25.64
N ALA A 260 3.58 12.51 26.69
CA ALA A 260 2.25 13.11 26.62
C ALA A 260 2.28 14.49 25.94
N GLU A 261 3.13 15.41 26.39
CA GLU A 261 3.22 16.76 25.84
C GLU A 261 3.44 16.74 24.31
N SER A 262 4.39 15.93 23.84
CA SER A 262 4.73 15.80 22.41
C SER A 262 3.61 15.22 21.54
N VAL A 263 2.72 14.41 22.13
CA VAL A 263 1.55 13.85 21.45
C VAL A 263 0.39 14.85 21.48
N LEU A 264 0.10 15.40 22.66
CA LEU A 264 -0.99 16.35 22.87
C LEU A 264 -0.82 17.62 22.02
N SER A 265 0.41 18.11 21.84
CA SER A 265 0.72 19.28 21.03
C SER A 265 0.30 19.15 19.55
N THR A 266 0.25 17.93 19.02
CA THR A 266 -0.09 17.64 17.61
C THR A 266 -1.58 17.88 17.30
N TYR A 267 -2.43 17.80 18.32
CA TYR A 267 -3.90 17.73 18.20
C TYR A 267 -4.64 18.80 19.01
N LEU A 268 -3.96 19.87 19.45
CA LEU A 268 -4.52 20.91 20.33
C LEU A 268 -5.81 21.56 19.81
N ASP A 269 -5.97 21.64 18.50
CA ASP A 269 -7.15 22.13 17.78
C ASP A 269 -8.40 21.25 17.95
N VAL A 270 -8.22 19.92 17.96
CA VAL A 270 -9.28 18.91 18.06
C VAL A 270 -9.34 18.23 19.44
N MET A 271 -8.48 18.62 20.39
CA MET A 271 -8.39 17.99 21.71
C MET A 271 -9.41 18.58 22.70
N LYS A 272 -10.00 17.69 23.51
CA LYS A 272 -10.76 18.02 24.72
C LYS A 272 -10.22 17.21 25.89
N LYS A 273 -9.82 17.93 26.94
CA LYS A 273 -9.40 17.37 28.21
C LYS A 273 -10.63 17.21 29.11
N ILE A 274 -10.83 16.01 29.64
CA ILE A 274 -12.00 15.64 30.46
C ILE A 274 -11.49 15.04 31.78
N ASP A 275 -12.11 15.44 32.89
CA ASP A 275 -11.83 14.88 34.22
C ASP A 275 -12.37 13.44 34.33
N GLY A 276 -11.45 12.47 34.35
CA GLY A 276 -11.72 11.04 34.53
C GLY A 276 -11.77 10.60 36.00
N ASN A 277 -11.75 11.55 36.95
CA ASN A 277 -11.95 11.29 38.38
C ASN A 277 -13.42 11.44 38.83
N ARG A 278 -14.36 11.26 37.90
CA ARG A 278 -15.81 11.35 38.11
C ARG A 278 -16.48 10.00 37.81
N PRO A 279 -17.74 9.76 38.24
CA PRO A 279 -18.47 8.55 37.89
C PRO A 279 -18.54 8.33 36.37
N LYS A 280 -18.48 7.06 35.92
CA LYS A 280 -18.30 6.72 34.50
C LYS A 280 -19.42 7.29 33.60
N GLU A 281 -20.63 7.39 34.12
CA GLU A 281 -21.82 7.93 33.48
C GLU A 281 -21.69 9.46 33.26
N VAL A 282 -21.10 10.15 34.23
CA VAL A 282 -20.88 11.61 34.18
C VAL A 282 -19.80 11.95 33.16
N VAL A 283 -18.70 11.18 33.15
CA VAL A 283 -17.64 11.29 32.13
C VAL A 283 -18.20 10.98 30.75
N PHE A 284 -19.03 9.94 30.63
CA PHE A 284 -19.63 9.57 29.34
C PHE A 284 -20.60 10.62 28.81
N ASN A 285 -21.47 11.18 29.65
CA ASN A 285 -22.40 12.24 29.23
C ASN A 285 -21.68 13.48 28.67
N GLU A 286 -20.48 13.80 29.19
CA GLU A 286 -19.65 14.90 28.68
C GLU A 286 -19.07 14.56 27.29
N ILE A 287 -18.52 13.35 27.13
CA ILE A 287 -18.05 12.83 25.83
C ILE A 287 -19.19 12.77 24.80
N ASP A 288 -20.34 12.25 25.21
CA ASP A 288 -21.54 12.10 24.39
C ASP A 288 -22.04 13.45 23.87
N THR A 289 -22.04 14.47 24.72
CA THR A 289 -22.41 15.84 24.35
C THR A 289 -21.48 16.40 23.26
N LEU A 290 -20.17 16.14 23.38
CA LEU A 290 -19.17 16.57 22.39
C LEU A 290 -19.34 15.84 21.05
N LEU A 291 -19.46 14.50 21.07
CA LEU A 291 -19.61 13.68 19.86
C LEU A 291 -20.95 13.93 19.16
N SER A 292 -22.05 14.05 19.91
CA SER A 292 -23.38 14.37 19.38
C SER A 292 -23.42 15.75 18.71
N ARG A 293 -22.64 16.72 19.21
CA ARG A 293 -22.51 18.04 18.57
C ARG A 293 -21.77 17.94 17.24
N LEU A 294 -20.63 17.24 17.21
CA LEU A 294 -19.85 17.04 15.98
C LEU A 294 -20.64 16.32 14.88
N GLN A 295 -21.52 15.37 15.23
CA GLN A 295 -22.41 14.74 14.27
C GLN A 295 -23.41 15.74 13.66
N LYS A 296 -24.03 16.59 14.48
CA LYS A 296 -24.94 17.66 13.99
C LYS A 296 -24.20 18.67 13.10
N ASP A 297 -23.04 19.14 13.53
CA ASP A 297 -22.22 20.09 12.75
C ASP A 297 -21.84 19.51 11.37
N LYS A 298 -21.55 18.20 11.29
CA LYS A 298 -21.32 17.47 10.03
C LYS A 298 -22.58 17.34 9.16
N GLU A 299 -23.74 17.06 9.75
CA GLU A 299 -25.02 16.98 9.04
C GLU A 299 -25.44 18.33 8.47
N GLU A 300 -25.33 19.41 9.24
CA GLU A 300 -25.61 20.78 8.80
C GLU A 300 -24.64 21.26 7.69
N SER A 301 -23.36 20.91 7.80
CA SER A 301 -22.36 21.15 6.74
C SER A 301 -22.70 20.40 5.44
N SER A 302 -23.26 19.19 5.54
CA SER A 302 -23.67 18.40 4.37
C SER A 302 -24.93 18.93 3.67
N ASN A 303 -25.79 19.66 4.40
CA ASN A 303 -27.02 20.25 3.88
C ASN A 303 -26.83 21.68 3.36
N SER A 304 -26.03 22.51 4.02
CA SER A 304 -25.69 23.87 3.54
C SER A 304 -24.94 23.85 2.20
N GLY A 305 -24.08 22.84 1.98
CA GLY A 305 -23.42 22.59 0.69
C GLY A 305 -24.36 22.26 -0.49
N LYS A 306 -25.65 21.99 -0.25
CA LYS A 306 -26.67 21.82 -1.30
C LYS A 306 -27.36 23.14 -1.69
N LEU A 307 -27.54 24.09 -0.76
CA LEU A 307 -28.15 25.39 -1.07
C LEU A 307 -27.22 26.27 -1.93
N ALA A 308 -25.92 26.30 -1.61
CA ALA A 308 -24.94 27.10 -2.34
C ALA A 308 -24.61 26.61 -3.77
N ARG A 309 -25.21 25.51 -4.23
CA ARG A 309 -25.00 24.94 -5.59
C ARG A 309 -26.11 25.24 -6.60
N ASN A 310 -27.20 25.88 -6.17
CA ASN A 310 -28.36 26.12 -7.04
C ASN A 310 -28.37 27.49 -7.74
N ASP A 311 -27.44 28.40 -7.42
CA ASP A 311 -27.54 29.83 -7.79
C ASP A 311 -26.42 30.33 -8.72
N SER A 312 -25.76 29.43 -9.46
CA SER A 312 -24.70 29.78 -10.41
C SER A 312 -24.68 28.90 -11.67
N GLN A 313 -25.84 28.59 -12.23
CA GLN A 313 -25.93 27.85 -13.50
C GLN A 313 -26.94 28.46 -14.49
N LEU A 314 -26.78 29.77 -14.75
CA LEU A 314 -27.44 30.48 -15.84
C LEU A 314 -26.46 31.46 -16.53
N ASP A 315 -25.37 30.92 -17.08
CA ASP A 315 -24.84 31.42 -18.36
C ASP A 315 -23.90 30.39 -19.03
N ARG A 316 -23.68 30.56 -20.35
CA ARG A 316 -22.82 29.78 -21.26
C ARG A 316 -23.35 28.44 -21.74
N SER A 317 -24.34 28.54 -22.63
CA SER A 317 -24.23 27.82 -23.90
C SER A 317 -22.90 28.18 -24.63
N SER A 318 -22.33 27.20 -25.33
CA SER A 318 -21.21 27.33 -26.29
C SER A 318 -19.91 28.03 -25.82
N SER A 319 -18.99 27.27 -25.22
CA SER A 319 -17.54 27.43 -25.45
C SER A 319 -16.75 26.18 -25.01
N ASP A 320 -16.23 25.45 -26.00
CA ASP A 320 -15.16 24.41 -25.97
C ASP A 320 -15.10 23.36 -24.84
N GLU A 321 -15.08 22.09 -25.24
CA GLU A 321 -14.41 20.99 -24.51
C GLU A 321 -12.89 21.23 -24.43
N LYS A 322 -12.45 22.13 -23.55
CA LYS A 322 -11.02 22.34 -23.28
C LYS A 322 -10.48 21.29 -22.33
N ASN A 323 -10.03 20.18 -22.92
CA ASN A 323 -9.13 19.18 -22.36
C ASN A 323 -8.19 19.76 -21.28
N TRP A 324 -8.40 19.38 -20.02
CA TRP A 324 -7.48 19.71 -18.94
C TRP A 324 -6.18 18.92 -19.11
N ARG A 325 -5.13 19.58 -19.59
CA ARG A 325 -3.78 18.99 -19.78
C ARG A 325 -2.76 19.37 -18.69
N GLY A 326 -3.20 20.00 -17.60
CA GLY A 326 -2.31 20.49 -16.54
C GLY A 326 -1.88 19.39 -15.56
N ILE A 327 -0.62 19.48 -15.08
CA ILE A 327 -0.09 18.65 -14.00
C ILE A 327 -0.76 19.02 -12.66
N PRO A 328 -1.10 18.05 -11.79
CA PRO A 328 -1.66 18.32 -10.46
C PRO A 328 -0.71 19.11 -9.55
N THR A 329 -1.30 19.91 -8.66
CA THR A 329 -0.60 20.64 -7.58
C THR A 329 -0.39 19.77 -6.35
N ARG A 330 0.41 20.25 -5.39
CA ARG A 330 0.73 19.62 -4.10
C ARG A 330 1.55 18.34 -4.25
N LEU A 331 2.42 18.28 -5.25
CA LEU A 331 3.29 17.12 -5.50
C LEU A 331 4.37 16.90 -4.43
N ASN A 332 4.60 17.88 -3.55
CA ASN A 332 5.40 17.72 -2.33
C ASN A 332 4.72 16.83 -1.27
N ASN A 333 3.39 16.63 -1.33
CA ASN A 333 2.65 15.86 -0.33
C ASN A 333 2.77 14.37 -0.63
N ILE A 334 3.60 13.66 0.13
CA ILE A 334 3.82 12.21 -0.01
C ILE A 334 3.41 11.53 1.32
N PRO A 335 2.38 10.66 1.35
CA PRO A 335 1.68 10.09 0.20
C PRO A 335 0.75 11.08 -0.54
N HIS A 336 0.67 10.94 -1.85
CA HIS A 336 -0.20 11.72 -2.72
C HIS A 336 -1.68 11.40 -2.45
N SER A 337 -2.53 12.42 -2.47
CA SER A 337 -3.99 12.27 -2.38
C SER A 337 -4.53 11.35 -3.50
N ARG A 338 -5.68 10.70 -3.27
CA ARG A 338 -6.28 9.78 -4.25
C ARG A 338 -6.52 10.43 -5.60
N GLU A 339 -6.85 11.71 -5.62
CA GLU A 339 -7.09 12.52 -6.81
C GLU A 339 -5.80 12.70 -7.64
N ILE A 340 -4.67 12.94 -6.97
CA ILE A 340 -3.34 13.03 -7.60
C ILE A 340 -2.89 11.65 -8.11
N ARG A 341 -3.07 10.58 -7.32
CA ARG A 341 -2.72 9.22 -7.76
C ARG A 341 -3.58 8.80 -8.97
N LYS A 342 -4.88 9.06 -8.91
CA LYS A 342 -5.84 8.84 -10.01
C LYS A 342 -5.46 9.61 -11.29
N TYR A 343 -5.05 10.88 -11.20
CA TYR A 343 -4.52 11.62 -12.34
C TYR A 343 -3.38 10.85 -13.03
N PHE A 344 -2.41 10.35 -12.27
CA PHE A 344 -1.29 9.59 -12.86
C PHE A 344 -1.72 8.26 -13.45
N TYR A 345 -2.69 7.57 -12.83
CA TYR A 345 -3.25 6.33 -13.36
C TYR A 345 -3.97 6.55 -14.69
N GLU A 346 -4.81 7.57 -14.78
CA GLU A 346 -5.56 7.91 -16.00
C GLU A 346 -4.63 8.39 -17.14
N ASP A 347 -3.63 9.23 -16.85
CA ASP A 347 -2.69 9.77 -17.85
C ASP A 347 -1.78 8.67 -18.43
N VAL A 348 -1.28 7.76 -17.58
CA VAL A 348 -0.49 6.58 -18.01
C VAL A 348 -1.35 5.61 -18.83
N LEU A 349 -2.59 5.33 -18.39
CA LEU A 349 -3.52 4.47 -19.11
C LEU A 349 -3.83 5.03 -20.50
N GLN A 350 -4.24 6.30 -20.58
CA GLN A 350 -4.54 6.95 -21.85
C GLN A 350 -3.33 6.99 -22.80
N ALA A 351 -2.12 7.26 -22.28
CA ALA A 351 -0.90 7.24 -23.09
C ALA A 351 -0.58 5.84 -23.63
N THR A 352 -0.76 4.80 -22.79
CA THR A 352 -0.49 3.40 -23.16
C THR A 352 -1.54 2.89 -24.17
N GLN A 353 -2.83 3.16 -23.95
CA GLN A 353 -3.90 2.83 -24.89
C GLN A 353 -3.68 3.48 -26.27
N ARG A 354 -3.32 4.78 -26.31
CA ARG A 354 -3.01 5.49 -27.56
C ARG A 354 -1.84 4.85 -28.29
N ALA A 355 -0.74 4.55 -27.60
CA ALA A 355 0.43 3.92 -28.21
C ALA A 355 0.13 2.52 -28.77
N ILE A 356 -0.61 1.68 -28.04
CA ILE A 356 -0.99 0.34 -28.51
C ILE A 356 -1.95 0.41 -29.69
N LYS A 357 -2.91 1.35 -29.67
CA LYS A 357 -3.82 1.60 -30.80
C LYS A 357 -3.08 2.01 -32.07
N ASP A 358 -1.99 2.77 -31.93
CA ASP A 358 -1.08 3.15 -33.03
C ASP A 358 -0.05 2.06 -33.38
N GLY A 359 -0.28 0.82 -32.92
CA GLY A 359 0.49 -0.37 -33.29
C GLY A 359 1.82 -0.56 -32.55
N LYS A 360 2.06 0.19 -31.47
CA LYS A 360 3.31 0.08 -30.71
C LYS A 360 3.33 -1.13 -29.79
N THR A 361 4.33 -1.99 -29.96
CA THR A 361 4.43 -3.28 -29.26
C THR A 361 5.45 -3.29 -28.12
N ARG A 362 6.55 -2.52 -28.21
CA ARG A 362 7.58 -2.43 -27.14
C ARG A 362 7.47 -1.07 -26.47
N LEU A 363 6.81 -1.02 -25.31
CA LEU A 363 6.49 0.22 -24.61
C LEU A 363 7.16 0.30 -23.24
N LYS A 364 7.48 1.52 -22.80
CA LYS A 364 7.90 1.79 -21.43
C LYS A 364 7.27 3.05 -20.84
N VAL A 365 7.01 2.96 -19.54
CA VAL A 365 6.44 3.98 -18.67
C VAL A 365 7.50 4.37 -17.64
N GLU A 366 7.92 5.64 -17.63
CA GLU A 366 8.97 6.15 -16.73
C GLU A 366 8.40 7.23 -15.78
N ILE A 367 8.02 6.85 -14.56
CA ILE A 367 7.42 7.74 -13.55
C ILE A 367 8.38 7.91 -12.38
N SER A 368 9.06 9.05 -12.32
CA SER A 368 9.91 9.47 -11.19
C SER A 368 9.09 10.27 -10.18
N ILE A 369 8.17 9.58 -9.50
CA ILE A 369 7.42 10.05 -8.32
C ILE A 369 7.66 9.03 -7.19
N PRO A 370 7.97 9.43 -5.94
CA PRO A 370 8.42 8.50 -4.91
C PRO A 370 7.54 7.26 -4.72
N GLU A 371 6.23 7.41 -4.60
CA GLU A 371 5.29 6.29 -4.48
C GLU A 371 5.16 5.38 -5.70
N LEU A 372 5.48 5.88 -6.90
CA LEU A 372 5.36 5.12 -8.14
C LEU A 372 6.71 4.52 -8.57
N ASN A 373 7.84 4.98 -8.01
CA ASN A 373 9.17 4.48 -8.33
C ASN A 373 9.80 3.70 -7.16
N PRO A 374 9.92 2.35 -7.25
CA PRO A 374 10.60 1.53 -6.25
C PRO A 374 12.09 1.85 -6.05
N GLU A 375 12.71 2.63 -6.95
CA GLU A 375 14.06 3.19 -6.75
C GLU A 375 14.10 4.29 -5.68
N MET A 376 13.00 5.04 -5.52
CA MET A 376 12.92 6.19 -4.61
C MET A 376 12.21 5.84 -3.30
N ASP A 377 11.22 4.95 -3.34
CA ASP A 377 10.55 4.46 -2.14
C ASP A 377 10.24 2.95 -2.24
N VAL A 378 11.11 2.15 -1.63
CA VAL A 378 10.97 0.69 -1.56
C VAL A 378 9.73 0.26 -0.76
N TYR A 379 9.31 1.07 0.21
CA TYR A 379 8.25 0.72 1.15
C TYR A 379 6.84 1.01 0.61
N ARG A 380 6.73 1.78 -0.48
CA ARG A 380 5.44 2.20 -1.08
C ARG A 380 5.10 1.54 -2.41
N ILE A 381 5.72 0.39 -2.74
CA ILE A 381 5.46 -0.37 -3.97
C ILE A 381 3.97 -0.69 -4.24
N GLY A 382 3.13 -0.74 -3.20
CA GLY A 382 1.67 -0.90 -3.34
C GLY A 382 1.02 0.16 -4.24
N THR A 383 1.47 1.41 -4.22
CA THR A 383 0.94 2.48 -5.09
C THR A 383 1.30 2.26 -6.57
N LEU A 384 2.43 1.60 -6.86
CA LEU A 384 2.76 1.11 -8.19
C LEU A 384 1.92 -0.09 -8.59
N MET A 385 1.61 -1.00 -7.66
CA MET A 385 0.73 -2.14 -7.94
C MET A 385 -0.70 -1.65 -8.23
N GLU A 386 -1.19 -0.59 -7.56
CA GLU A 386 -2.46 0.08 -7.89
C GLU A 386 -2.47 0.57 -9.36
N LEU A 387 -1.39 1.18 -9.86
CA LEU A 387 -1.26 1.57 -11.28
C LEU A 387 -1.31 0.34 -12.21
N VAL A 388 -0.53 -0.70 -11.91
CA VAL A 388 -0.46 -1.94 -12.70
C VAL A 388 -1.83 -2.62 -12.75
N ARG A 389 -2.56 -2.65 -11.64
CA ARG A 389 -3.93 -3.16 -11.55
C ARG A 389 -4.87 -2.39 -12.47
N ILE A 390 -4.84 -1.06 -12.44
CA ILE A 390 -5.70 -0.22 -13.28
C ILE A 390 -5.41 -0.43 -14.77
N LEU A 391 -4.14 -0.53 -15.16
CA LEU A 391 -3.75 -0.85 -16.53
C LEU A 391 -4.28 -2.22 -16.96
N ALA A 392 -4.01 -3.26 -16.18
CA ALA A 392 -4.41 -4.62 -16.51
C ALA A 392 -5.93 -4.80 -16.54
N LEU A 393 -6.67 -4.21 -15.60
CA LEU A 393 -8.14 -4.22 -15.61
C LEU A 393 -8.69 -3.52 -16.85
N SER A 394 -8.20 -2.31 -17.19
CA SER A 394 -8.73 -1.60 -18.35
C SER A 394 -8.52 -2.33 -19.67
N PHE A 395 -7.46 -3.12 -19.81
CA PHE A 395 -7.27 -3.97 -21.01
C PHE A 395 -8.05 -5.29 -20.92
N ALA A 396 -8.25 -5.85 -19.72
CA ALA A 396 -9.13 -7.00 -19.51
C ALA A 396 -10.61 -6.68 -19.79
N ASP A 397 -11.06 -5.46 -19.45
CA ASP A 397 -12.39 -4.94 -19.79
C ASP A 397 -12.58 -4.79 -21.32
N ASP A 398 -11.51 -4.48 -22.06
CA ASP A 398 -11.43 -4.55 -23.54
C ASP A 398 -11.33 -6.00 -24.07
N GLY A 399 -11.49 -7.01 -23.21
CA GLY A 399 -11.48 -8.43 -23.54
C GLY A 399 -10.10 -9.06 -23.74
N LYS A 400 -9.00 -8.37 -23.39
CA LYS A 400 -7.62 -8.87 -23.55
C LYS A 400 -7.23 -9.80 -22.41
N ARG A 401 -6.48 -10.86 -22.73
CA ARG A 401 -5.77 -11.68 -21.74
C ARG A 401 -4.42 -11.04 -21.41
N VAL A 402 -4.34 -10.45 -20.22
CA VAL A 402 -3.18 -9.68 -19.73
C VAL A 402 -2.34 -10.54 -18.78
N LYS A 403 -1.06 -10.74 -19.12
CA LYS A 403 -0.09 -11.34 -18.21
C LYS A 403 0.67 -10.23 -17.47
N VAL A 404 0.49 -10.14 -16.16
CA VAL A 404 1.25 -9.24 -15.27
C VAL A 404 2.48 -9.98 -14.77
N CYS A 405 3.66 -9.55 -15.21
CA CYS A 405 4.92 -10.23 -14.96
C CYS A 405 5.77 -9.47 -13.94
N VAL A 406 6.22 -10.17 -12.91
CA VAL A 406 7.19 -9.69 -11.92
C VAL A 406 8.53 -10.43 -12.11
N GLN A 407 9.63 -9.77 -11.76
CA GLN A 407 10.95 -10.41 -11.82
C GLN A 407 11.03 -11.58 -10.83
N GLY A 408 11.51 -12.72 -11.30
CA GLY A 408 11.76 -13.91 -10.47
C GLY A 408 13.06 -13.80 -9.65
N SER A 409 13.42 -14.87 -8.94
CA SER A 409 14.79 -14.99 -8.43
C SER A 409 15.77 -15.23 -9.58
N MET A 410 16.97 -14.64 -9.51
CA MET A 410 17.97 -14.75 -10.58
C MET A 410 19.09 -15.72 -10.19
N GLY A 411 19.15 -16.87 -10.85
CA GLY A 411 20.18 -17.89 -10.68
C GLY A 411 19.84 -19.00 -9.67
N GLU A 412 20.81 -19.87 -9.41
CA GLU A 412 20.75 -20.96 -8.43
C GLU A 412 21.79 -20.74 -7.31
N GLY A 413 21.44 -21.10 -6.06
CA GLY A 413 22.34 -21.04 -4.90
C GLY A 413 22.13 -19.85 -3.96
N ALA A 414 22.96 -19.76 -2.91
CA ALA A 414 22.75 -18.85 -1.76
C ALA A 414 22.87 -17.33 -2.07
N LEU A 415 23.33 -16.97 -3.28
CA LEU A 415 23.42 -15.58 -3.76
C LEU A 415 22.36 -15.25 -4.83
N ALA A 416 21.47 -16.19 -5.17
CA ALA A 416 20.34 -15.97 -6.05
C ALA A 416 19.24 -15.18 -5.33
N GLY A 417 19.45 -13.86 -5.24
CA GLY A 417 18.50 -12.92 -4.65
C GLY A 417 17.65 -12.22 -5.70
N MET A 418 16.33 -12.18 -5.48
CA MET A 418 15.46 -11.18 -6.10
C MET A 418 15.88 -9.78 -5.60
N PRO A 419 15.83 -8.71 -6.43
CA PRO A 419 16.05 -7.34 -5.95
C PRO A 419 15.16 -7.04 -4.74
N LEU A 420 15.74 -6.54 -3.65
CA LEU A 420 15.02 -6.27 -2.40
C LEU A 420 13.79 -5.37 -2.62
N GLN A 421 13.87 -4.47 -3.60
CA GLN A 421 12.80 -3.56 -4.01
C GLN A 421 11.56 -4.25 -4.58
N LEU A 422 11.68 -5.50 -5.04
CA LEU A 422 10.59 -6.30 -5.61
C LEU A 422 10.17 -7.46 -4.71
N ALA A 423 10.82 -7.64 -3.56
CA ALA A 423 10.51 -8.71 -2.62
C ALA A 423 9.03 -8.62 -2.18
N GLY A 424 8.28 -9.71 -2.36
CA GLY A 424 6.86 -9.77 -2.04
C GLY A 424 5.91 -9.13 -3.06
N SER A 425 6.39 -8.42 -4.09
CA SER A 425 5.55 -7.82 -5.14
C SER A 425 4.58 -8.82 -5.79
N ARG A 426 5.06 -10.05 -6.07
CA ARG A 426 4.23 -11.16 -6.54
C ARG A 426 3.05 -11.44 -5.61
N LYS A 427 3.31 -11.61 -4.31
CA LYS A 427 2.27 -11.89 -3.31
C LYS A 427 1.30 -10.72 -3.20
N ILE A 428 1.76 -9.47 -3.29
CA ILE A 428 0.87 -8.31 -3.30
C ILE A 428 -0.11 -8.42 -4.47
N LEU A 429 0.37 -8.65 -5.70
CA LEU A 429 -0.51 -8.84 -6.85
C LEU A 429 -1.46 -10.04 -6.69
N GLU A 430 -1.00 -11.16 -6.11
CA GLU A 430 -1.82 -12.36 -5.85
C GLU A 430 -2.91 -12.13 -4.79
N PHE A 431 -2.71 -11.21 -3.83
CA PHE A 431 -3.69 -10.83 -2.80
C PHE A 431 -4.50 -9.57 -3.13
N MET A 432 -4.23 -8.89 -4.24
CA MET A 432 -5.02 -7.73 -4.66
C MET A 432 -6.41 -8.16 -5.11
N ASP A 433 -7.40 -7.33 -4.81
CA ASP A 433 -8.69 -7.35 -5.49
C ASP A 433 -8.46 -7.09 -7.00
N TRP A 434 -9.12 -7.85 -7.86
CA TRP A 434 -9.05 -7.77 -9.32
C TRP A 434 -10.44 -7.56 -9.96
N GLY A 435 -11.41 -6.98 -9.23
CA GLY A 435 -12.75 -6.69 -9.74
C GLY A 435 -13.76 -7.82 -9.44
N GLU A 436 -14.87 -7.84 -10.18
CA GLU A 436 -15.93 -8.84 -9.98
C GLU A 436 -15.43 -10.28 -10.25
N ASP A 437 -16.07 -11.24 -9.58
CA ASP A 437 -15.60 -12.63 -9.46
C ASP A 437 -15.30 -13.29 -10.83
N GLY A 438 -14.01 -13.42 -11.17
CA GLY A 438 -13.54 -14.19 -12.33
C GLY A 438 -12.56 -13.48 -13.28
N ALA A 439 -12.31 -12.17 -13.13
CA ALA A 439 -11.35 -11.46 -13.98
C ALA A 439 -9.92 -12.02 -13.84
N MET A 440 -9.48 -12.27 -12.60
CA MET A 440 -8.26 -13.01 -12.30
C MET A 440 -8.43 -14.50 -12.63
N GLY A 441 -7.46 -15.08 -13.34
CA GLY A 441 -7.49 -16.44 -13.88
C GLY A 441 -8.04 -16.52 -15.32
N THR A 442 -9.11 -15.79 -15.64
CA THR A 442 -9.72 -15.79 -16.98
C THR A 442 -9.05 -14.78 -17.92
N PHE A 443 -8.95 -13.52 -17.51
CA PHE A 443 -8.40 -12.42 -18.30
C PHE A 443 -7.06 -11.93 -17.76
N ILE A 444 -6.85 -11.96 -16.44
CA ILE A 444 -5.61 -11.50 -15.82
C ILE A 444 -4.89 -12.71 -15.21
N LYS A 445 -3.59 -12.83 -15.52
CA LYS A 445 -2.70 -13.84 -14.95
C LYS A 445 -1.45 -13.18 -14.39
N ILE A 446 -0.91 -13.70 -13.30
CA ILE A 446 0.38 -13.28 -12.74
C ILE A 446 1.44 -14.31 -13.13
N GLY A 447 2.59 -13.84 -13.60
CA GLY A 447 3.70 -14.68 -14.04
C GLY A 447 5.07 -14.09 -13.69
N SER A 448 6.11 -14.81 -14.09
CA SER A 448 7.50 -14.33 -14.02
C SER A 448 7.88 -13.61 -15.33
N ILE A 449 9.04 -12.96 -15.36
CA ILE A 449 9.66 -12.45 -16.60
C ILE A 449 10.48 -13.58 -17.24
N GLY A 450 10.28 -13.83 -18.54
CA GLY A 450 11.04 -14.80 -19.32
C GLY A 450 10.22 -15.47 -20.42
N GLY A 451 10.87 -15.95 -21.50
CA GLY A 451 10.18 -16.50 -22.67
C GLY A 451 9.26 -17.71 -22.38
N LYS A 452 9.54 -18.49 -21.33
CA LYS A 452 8.72 -19.64 -20.91
C LYS A 452 7.38 -19.27 -20.27
N GLU A 453 7.20 -18.00 -19.89
CA GLU A 453 5.98 -17.49 -19.23
C GLU A 453 4.96 -16.94 -20.24
N VAL A 454 5.31 -16.92 -21.53
CA VAL A 454 4.48 -16.43 -22.64
C VAL A 454 3.65 -17.59 -23.18
N GLU A 455 2.34 -17.59 -22.93
CA GLU A 455 1.43 -18.60 -23.46
C GLU A 455 0.80 -18.11 -24.79
N GLU A 456 0.32 -19.00 -25.66
CA GLU A 456 -0.28 -18.61 -26.96
C GLU A 456 -1.54 -17.75 -26.79
N GLN A 457 -2.33 -18.03 -25.74
CA GLN A 457 -3.53 -17.28 -25.39
C GLN A 457 -3.27 -15.85 -24.90
N ASP A 458 -2.11 -15.55 -24.33
CA ASP A 458 -1.88 -14.23 -23.71
C ASP A 458 -1.83 -13.15 -24.82
N ASP A 459 -2.61 -12.06 -24.68
CA ASP A 459 -2.70 -11.00 -25.69
C ASP A 459 -1.65 -9.89 -25.48
N MET A 460 -1.22 -9.67 -24.22
CA MET A 460 -0.25 -8.64 -23.86
C MET A 460 0.39 -8.86 -22.48
N PHE A 461 1.52 -8.19 -22.24
CA PHE A 461 2.38 -8.38 -21.07
C PHE A 461 2.67 -7.03 -20.39
N ILE A 462 2.45 -6.94 -19.07
CA ILE A 462 2.79 -5.77 -18.24
C ILE A 462 3.89 -6.19 -17.26
N LEU A 463 5.09 -5.64 -17.43
CA LEU A 463 6.28 -6.01 -16.68
C LEU A 463 6.59 -4.98 -15.60
N VAL A 464 6.55 -5.44 -14.35
CA VAL A 464 6.62 -4.59 -13.17
C VAL A 464 8.08 -4.37 -12.76
N ALA A 465 8.55 -3.15 -12.99
CA ALA A 465 9.85 -2.61 -12.55
C ALA A 465 11.05 -3.57 -12.71
N PRO A 466 11.29 -4.15 -13.91
CA PRO A 466 12.40 -5.08 -14.14
C PRO A 466 13.77 -4.38 -13.97
N GLN A 467 14.69 -5.02 -13.26
CA GLN A 467 15.98 -4.44 -12.86
C GLN A 467 17.13 -5.42 -13.09
N ASN A 468 18.29 -4.91 -13.51
CA ASN A 468 19.53 -5.66 -13.40
C ASN A 468 19.91 -5.85 -11.92
N ALA A 469 20.56 -6.96 -11.59
CA ALA A 469 21.14 -7.25 -10.28
C ALA A 469 22.67 -7.44 -10.41
N VAL A 470 23.40 -7.37 -9.29
CA VAL A 470 24.86 -7.59 -9.32
C VAL A 470 25.14 -9.03 -9.76
N GLY A 471 25.82 -9.18 -10.88
CA GLY A 471 26.12 -10.48 -11.49
C GLY A 471 25.01 -11.11 -12.34
N ASN A 472 23.82 -10.52 -12.41
CA ASN A 472 22.66 -11.08 -13.14
C ASN A 472 21.94 -10.01 -13.99
N CYS A 473 21.76 -10.29 -15.28
CA CYS A 473 21.26 -9.35 -16.27
C CYS A 473 19.86 -9.73 -16.76
N ILE A 474 18.84 -8.92 -16.46
CA ILE A 474 17.43 -9.24 -16.80
C ILE A 474 17.13 -9.12 -18.30
N ILE A 475 18.05 -8.54 -19.08
CA ILE A 475 17.84 -8.23 -20.51
C ILE A 475 17.70 -9.49 -21.38
N ASP A 476 18.32 -10.60 -21.02
CA ASP A 476 18.18 -11.84 -21.81
C ASP A 476 16.82 -12.52 -21.56
N ASP A 477 16.29 -12.47 -20.32
CA ASP A 477 14.91 -12.88 -20.01
C ASP A 477 13.88 -11.97 -20.70
N LEU A 478 14.12 -10.64 -20.68
CA LEU A 478 13.30 -9.67 -21.42
C LEU A 478 13.32 -9.96 -22.92
N ARG A 479 14.48 -10.25 -23.51
CA ARG A 479 14.61 -10.59 -24.93
C ARG A 479 13.82 -11.85 -25.26
N ALA A 480 14.03 -12.93 -24.51
CA ALA A 480 13.29 -14.18 -24.68
C ALA A 480 11.77 -13.99 -24.57
N MET A 481 11.31 -13.12 -23.65
CA MET A 481 9.90 -12.75 -23.51
C MET A 481 9.39 -11.91 -24.68
N THR A 482 10.13 -10.89 -25.14
CA THR A 482 9.69 -10.08 -26.30
C THR A 482 9.71 -10.85 -27.61
N ASP A 483 10.62 -11.80 -27.77
CA ASP A 483 10.73 -12.61 -28.98
C ASP A 483 9.60 -13.66 -29.01
N ALA A 484 9.25 -14.27 -27.87
CA ALA A 484 8.08 -15.14 -27.74
C ALA A 484 6.73 -14.36 -27.84
N ALA A 485 6.67 -13.12 -27.35
CA ALA A 485 5.50 -12.26 -27.49
C ALA A 485 5.25 -11.85 -28.96
N GLY A 486 6.32 -11.67 -29.76
CA GLY A 486 6.23 -11.31 -31.17
C GLY A 486 5.63 -9.92 -31.38
N HIS A 487 4.44 -9.85 -31.98
CA HIS A 487 3.70 -8.60 -32.19
C HIS A 487 2.79 -8.21 -31.01
N ARG A 488 2.72 -9.01 -29.95
CA ARG A 488 1.90 -8.70 -28.77
C ARG A 488 2.54 -7.60 -27.91
N PRO A 489 1.79 -6.64 -27.37
CA PRO A 489 2.37 -5.56 -26.58
C PRO A 489 3.07 -6.05 -25.31
N VAL A 490 4.28 -5.54 -25.07
CA VAL A 490 5.09 -5.73 -23.87
C VAL A 490 5.38 -4.34 -23.29
N ILE A 491 4.81 -4.06 -22.12
CA ILE A 491 4.87 -2.75 -21.45
C ILE A 491 5.77 -2.86 -20.22
N LEU A 492 6.88 -2.12 -20.18
CA LEU A 492 7.75 -2.03 -19.01
C LEU A 492 7.33 -0.86 -18.13
N ILE A 493 6.94 -1.12 -16.88
CA ILE A 493 6.61 -0.07 -15.91
C ILE A 493 7.84 0.18 -15.03
N ASN A 494 8.43 1.37 -15.08
CA ASN A 494 9.63 1.76 -14.31
C ASN A 494 10.83 0.78 -14.41
N PRO A 495 11.29 0.42 -15.63
CA PRO A 495 12.44 -0.47 -15.81
C PRO A 495 13.77 0.17 -15.40
N ARG A 496 14.64 -0.59 -14.72
CA ARG A 496 16.01 -0.20 -14.31
C ARG A 496 17.06 -1.06 -15.00
N LEU A 497 17.22 -0.84 -16.31
CA LEU A 497 18.10 -1.61 -17.19
C LEU A 497 19.52 -1.02 -17.33
N LYS A 498 19.94 -0.15 -16.39
CA LYS A 498 21.33 0.33 -16.32
C LYS A 498 22.23 -0.75 -15.75
N ASP A 499 23.49 -0.78 -16.15
CA ASP A 499 24.47 -1.71 -15.57
C ASP A 499 24.77 -1.33 -14.11
N LEU A 500 24.85 -2.33 -13.24
CA LEU A 500 25.38 -2.20 -11.89
C LEU A 500 26.87 -2.60 -11.88
N PRO A 501 27.74 -1.92 -11.11
CA PRO A 501 29.12 -2.37 -10.95
C PRO A 501 29.17 -3.74 -10.26
N GLY A 502 30.11 -4.60 -10.67
CA GLY A 502 30.33 -5.88 -10.01
C GLY A 502 30.89 -5.72 -8.59
N SER A 503 30.87 -6.80 -7.80
CA SER A 503 31.39 -6.82 -6.42
C SER A 503 32.87 -6.43 -6.29
N SER A 504 33.63 -6.47 -7.40
CA SER A 504 35.03 -6.05 -7.52
C SER A 504 35.21 -4.57 -7.92
N GLY A 505 34.12 -3.79 -8.04
CA GLY A 505 34.14 -2.42 -8.58
C GLY A 505 34.32 -2.33 -10.10
N ILE A 506 34.64 -3.43 -10.77
CA ILE A 506 34.82 -3.50 -12.23
C ILE A 506 33.44 -3.48 -12.90
N MET A 507 33.20 -2.51 -13.79
CA MET A 507 32.03 -2.53 -14.68
C MET A 507 32.20 -3.64 -15.74
N GLN A 508 31.19 -4.50 -15.90
CA GLN A 508 31.17 -5.49 -16.96
C GLN A 508 30.88 -4.83 -18.32
N THR A 509 31.94 -4.38 -19.00
CA THR A 509 31.87 -3.72 -20.31
C THR A 509 31.44 -4.65 -21.44
N MET A 510 31.72 -5.95 -21.36
CA MET A 510 31.31 -6.91 -22.39
C MET A 510 29.78 -6.98 -22.50
N GLY A 511 29.27 -6.83 -23.72
CA GLY A 511 27.83 -6.85 -24.04
C GLY A 511 27.05 -5.58 -23.67
N ARG A 512 27.69 -4.57 -23.05
CA ARG A 512 27.01 -3.33 -22.60
C ARG A 512 26.27 -2.60 -23.72
N ASP A 513 26.89 -2.47 -24.88
CA ASP A 513 26.27 -1.74 -25.99
C ASP A 513 25.01 -2.45 -26.50
N LYS A 514 25.05 -3.78 -26.63
CA LYS A 514 23.88 -4.61 -26.98
C LYS A 514 22.78 -4.55 -25.91
N ARG A 515 23.14 -4.41 -24.63
CA ARG A 515 22.19 -4.20 -23.52
C ARG A 515 21.49 -2.84 -23.63
N LEU A 516 22.27 -1.78 -23.86
CA LEU A 516 21.75 -0.41 -24.03
C LEU A 516 20.90 -0.26 -25.29
N GLU A 517 21.32 -0.85 -26.41
CA GLU A 517 20.57 -0.91 -27.67
C GLU A 517 19.22 -1.63 -27.47
N TYR A 518 19.21 -2.80 -26.82
CA TYR A 518 17.97 -3.50 -26.52
C TYR A 518 17.04 -2.69 -25.60
N ALA A 519 17.57 -2.06 -24.54
CA ALA A 519 16.80 -1.19 -23.66
C ALA A 519 16.26 0.06 -24.36
N ALA A 520 16.95 0.55 -25.40
CA ALA A 520 16.50 1.64 -26.26
C ALA A 520 15.43 1.21 -27.29
N SER A 521 15.24 -0.09 -27.54
CA SER A 521 14.19 -0.60 -28.44
C SER A 521 12.76 -0.48 -27.88
N PHE A 522 12.62 -0.10 -26.61
CA PHE A 522 11.33 0.22 -25.99
C PHE A 522 11.00 1.71 -26.13
N GLU A 523 9.89 2.02 -26.79
CA GLU A 523 9.40 3.39 -26.95
C GLU A 523 8.81 3.91 -25.63
N ILE A 524 9.16 5.14 -25.26
CA ILE A 524 8.54 5.82 -24.11
C ILE A 524 7.11 6.20 -24.52
N CYS A 525 6.09 5.56 -23.94
CA CYS A 525 4.70 6.02 -24.10
C CYS A 525 4.33 7.07 -23.04
N TYR A 526 4.92 6.98 -21.85
CA TYR A 526 4.70 7.94 -20.77
C TYR A 526 6.00 8.23 -20.01
N SER A 527 6.26 9.50 -19.73
CA SER A 527 7.33 9.91 -18.82
C SER A 527 6.87 11.04 -17.90
N PHE A 528 7.22 10.96 -16.62
CA PHE A 528 7.03 12.04 -15.66
C PHE A 528 8.20 12.11 -14.69
N ARG A 529 8.74 13.32 -14.47
CA ARG A 529 9.83 13.54 -13.51
C ARG A 529 9.68 14.89 -12.81
N LEU A 530 9.77 14.86 -11.48
CA LEU A 530 9.93 16.08 -10.67
C LEU A 530 11.35 16.65 -10.81
N LEU A 531 11.45 17.97 -10.88
CA LEU A 531 12.70 18.72 -11.01
C LEU A 531 12.97 19.50 -9.73
N TYR A 532 14.23 19.47 -9.29
CA TYR A 532 14.71 20.05 -8.02
C TYR A 532 16.03 20.79 -8.26
N TYR A 533 16.40 21.69 -7.34
CA TYR A 533 17.73 22.28 -7.35
C TYR A 533 18.80 21.21 -7.05
N ALA A 534 19.98 21.35 -7.67
CA ALA A 534 21.11 20.43 -7.45
C ALA A 534 21.43 20.29 -5.95
N GLY A 535 21.66 19.06 -5.49
CA GLY A 535 21.89 18.75 -4.08
C GLY A 535 20.65 18.80 -3.17
N THR A 536 19.45 19.04 -3.70
CA THR A 536 18.21 19.13 -2.90
C THR A 536 17.11 18.19 -3.41
N GLN A 537 16.19 17.82 -2.52
CA GLN A 537 14.90 17.20 -2.85
C GLN A 537 13.70 18.11 -2.53
N TYR A 538 13.97 19.36 -2.14
CA TYR A 538 12.96 20.38 -1.85
C TYR A 538 13.61 21.78 -1.96
N PRO A 539 12.89 22.80 -2.49
CA PRO A 539 11.57 22.74 -3.10
C PRO A 539 11.58 22.10 -4.50
N ILE A 540 10.45 21.52 -4.91
CA ILE A 540 10.21 21.21 -6.32
C ILE A 540 10.28 22.52 -7.12
N MET A 541 11.11 22.56 -8.16
CA MET A 541 11.21 23.66 -9.13
C MET A 541 10.17 23.57 -10.24
N GLY A 542 9.77 22.34 -10.59
CA GLY A 542 9.00 22.06 -11.78
C GLY A 542 8.83 20.56 -12.04
N ALA A 543 8.35 20.24 -13.23
CA ALA A 543 8.18 18.87 -13.68
C ALA A 543 8.42 18.76 -15.19
N LEU A 544 8.95 17.62 -15.63
CA LEU A 544 9.02 17.25 -17.04
C LEU A 544 8.02 16.11 -17.28
N ARG A 545 7.09 16.28 -18.21
CA ARG A 545 6.04 15.30 -18.54
C ARG A 545 6.01 15.01 -20.04
N MET A 546 5.69 13.78 -20.40
CA MET A 546 5.42 13.32 -21.76
C MET A 546 4.32 12.26 -21.72
N SER A 547 3.33 12.36 -22.61
CA SER A 547 2.14 11.49 -22.64
C SER A 547 1.74 11.27 -24.10
N TYR A 548 2.15 10.12 -24.65
CA TYR A 548 2.08 9.79 -26.08
C TYR A 548 0.67 10.02 -26.67
N PRO A 549 0.52 10.67 -27.86
CA PRO A 549 1.58 11.05 -28.80
C PRO A 549 2.13 12.47 -28.58
N TYR A 550 1.88 13.10 -27.43
CA TYR A 550 2.31 14.48 -27.19
C TYR A 550 3.79 14.56 -26.83
N GLU A 551 4.42 15.66 -27.24
CA GLU A 551 5.80 16.03 -26.96
C GLU A 551 6.10 16.16 -25.46
N TYR A 552 7.38 16.26 -25.11
CA TYR A 552 7.79 16.59 -23.74
C TYR A 552 7.39 18.03 -23.41
N GLU A 553 6.65 18.19 -22.32
CA GLU A 553 6.25 19.47 -21.75
C GLU A 553 7.05 19.72 -20.48
N LEU A 554 7.85 20.79 -20.47
CA LEU A 554 8.57 21.25 -19.30
C LEU A 554 7.71 22.27 -18.54
N TYR A 555 7.45 22.03 -17.27
CA TYR A 555 6.64 22.87 -16.40
C TYR A 555 7.50 23.52 -15.32
N LYS A 556 7.28 24.82 -15.09
CA LYS A 556 7.80 25.57 -13.95
C LYS A 556 6.73 25.64 -12.86
N ARG A 557 7.11 25.35 -11.61
CA ARG A 557 6.26 25.60 -10.44
C ARG A 557 6.26 27.10 -10.14
N VAL A 558 5.09 27.65 -9.87
CA VAL A 558 4.88 29.06 -9.52
C VAL A 558 4.01 29.11 -8.28
N ASP A 559 4.54 29.70 -7.21
CA ASP A 559 3.77 29.97 -5.99
C ASP A 559 3.02 31.31 -6.17
N GLU A 560 1.69 31.28 -6.13
CA GLU A 560 0.85 32.49 -6.37
C GLU A 560 0.48 33.20 -5.07
N SER A 561 0.26 32.44 -4.00
CA SER A 561 -0.06 32.95 -2.67
C SER A 561 0.36 31.91 -1.62
N PRO A 562 0.37 32.24 -0.32
CA PRO A 562 0.57 31.24 0.72
C PRO A 562 -0.37 30.04 0.53
N LYS A 563 0.19 28.83 0.41
CA LYS A 563 -0.50 27.56 0.16
C LYS A 563 -1.19 27.39 -1.23
N LYS A 564 -0.94 28.28 -2.21
CA LYS A 564 -1.33 28.08 -3.62
C LYS A 564 -0.11 28.05 -4.54
N GLU A 565 0.04 26.92 -5.22
CA GLU A 565 1.02 26.71 -6.28
C GLU A 565 0.31 26.32 -7.58
N LYS A 566 0.95 26.56 -8.72
CA LYS A 566 0.54 26.04 -10.03
C LYS A 566 1.75 25.59 -10.84
N TYR A 567 1.52 24.71 -11.81
CA TYR A 567 2.53 24.31 -12.79
C TYR A 567 2.19 24.96 -14.14
N VAL A 568 3.10 25.80 -14.65
CA VAL A 568 2.93 26.51 -15.93
C VAL A 568 3.90 25.93 -16.95
N ILE A 569 3.43 25.66 -18.17
CA ILE A 569 4.32 25.22 -19.27
C ILE A 569 5.33 26.32 -19.56
N LEU A 570 6.61 25.93 -19.52
CA LEU A 570 7.77 26.77 -19.77
C LEU A 570 8.28 26.56 -21.20
N SER A 571 8.46 25.30 -21.62
CA SER A 571 8.96 24.91 -22.95
C SER A 571 8.36 23.57 -23.39
N LYS A 572 8.44 23.27 -24.70
CA LYS A 572 8.10 21.97 -25.29
C LYS A 572 9.26 21.41 -26.12
N PHE A 573 9.40 20.09 -26.13
CA PHE A 573 10.49 19.40 -26.81
C PHE A 573 10.00 18.10 -27.48
N VAL A 574 10.26 17.97 -28.79
CA VAL A 574 9.92 16.77 -29.59
C VAL A 574 10.57 15.48 -29.04
N LYS A 575 11.77 15.61 -28.47
CA LYS A 575 12.55 14.53 -27.86
C LYS A 575 12.82 14.86 -26.39
N ARG A 576 13.25 13.87 -25.61
CA ARG A 576 13.63 14.04 -24.20
C ARG A 576 14.76 15.10 -24.11
N PRO A 577 14.55 16.24 -23.44
CA PRO A 577 15.55 17.30 -23.37
C PRO A 577 16.76 16.91 -22.52
N SER A 578 17.92 17.50 -22.84
CA SER A 578 19.14 17.39 -22.02
C SER A 578 19.03 18.22 -20.73
N GLY A 579 19.98 18.03 -19.79
CA GLY A 579 20.07 18.87 -18.60
C GLY A 579 20.34 20.34 -18.95
N GLU A 580 21.14 20.61 -19.97
CA GLU A 580 21.43 21.95 -20.48
C GLU A 580 20.17 22.60 -21.07
N GLU A 581 19.41 21.88 -21.90
CA GLU A 581 18.16 22.37 -22.50
C GLU A 581 17.08 22.69 -21.45
N ILE A 582 17.04 21.92 -20.35
CA ILE A 582 16.17 22.22 -19.20
C ILE A 582 16.65 23.50 -18.49
N ASN A 583 17.95 23.63 -18.21
CA ASN A 583 18.51 24.79 -17.52
C ASN A 583 18.32 26.08 -18.33
N ASP A 584 18.66 26.07 -19.63
CA ASP A 584 18.46 27.21 -20.53
C ASP A 584 17.00 27.69 -20.56
N ALA A 585 16.05 26.75 -20.53
CA ALA A 585 14.62 27.08 -20.45
C ALA A 585 14.24 27.74 -19.12
N PHE A 586 14.77 27.27 -17.97
CA PHE A 586 14.54 27.91 -16.67
C PHE A 586 15.16 29.31 -16.55
N GLU A 587 16.28 29.55 -17.23
CA GLU A 587 16.97 30.84 -17.30
C GLU A 587 16.40 31.79 -18.37
N GLY A 588 15.47 31.32 -19.22
CA GLY A 588 14.89 32.13 -20.30
C GLY A 588 15.86 32.43 -21.44
N LYS A 589 16.94 31.64 -21.59
CA LYS A 589 17.90 31.78 -22.68
C LYS A 589 17.31 31.19 -23.96
N THR A 590 17.23 32.01 -25.01
CA THR A 590 16.88 31.51 -26.36
C THR A 590 18.01 30.65 -26.92
N ARG A 591 17.65 29.58 -27.62
CA ARG A 591 18.53 28.52 -28.17
C ARG A 591 19.74 29.04 -28.98
N ASP A 592 19.65 30.24 -29.57
CA ASP A 592 20.74 30.87 -30.31
C ASP A 592 21.83 31.51 -29.43
N LYS A 593 21.55 31.81 -28.15
CA LYS A 593 22.57 32.33 -27.20
C LYS A 593 23.40 31.21 -26.57
N ALA A 594 22.83 30.01 -26.37
CA ALA A 594 23.48 28.88 -25.72
C ALA A 594 24.75 28.40 -26.46
N LYS A 595 24.71 28.37 -27.80
CA LYS A 595 25.84 27.96 -28.67
C LYS A 595 27.12 28.79 -28.53
N ARG A 596 27.11 29.92 -27.79
CA ARG A 596 28.31 30.73 -27.53
C ARG A 596 29.00 30.45 -26.20
N ALA A 597 28.47 29.57 -25.35
CA ALA A 597 28.95 29.36 -23.98
C ALA A 597 29.56 27.96 -23.70
N THR A 598 29.74 27.11 -24.72
CA THR A 598 30.36 25.78 -24.57
C THR A 598 31.89 25.89 -24.46
N GLY A 599 32.37 26.30 -23.28
CA GLY A 599 33.80 26.44 -22.97
C GLY A 599 34.19 25.80 -21.65
N ILE A 600 34.80 24.60 -21.72
CA ILE A 600 35.56 23.89 -20.67
C ILE A 600 34.76 23.43 -19.42
N TRP A 601 33.82 24.21 -18.90
CA TRP A 601 33.13 23.93 -17.63
C TRP A 601 32.10 22.79 -17.70
N GLY A 602 31.53 22.49 -18.88
CA GLY A 602 30.53 21.43 -19.05
C GLY A 602 31.04 20.00 -18.80
N PHE A 603 32.37 19.80 -18.78
CA PHE A 603 32.95 18.47 -18.51
C PHE A 603 32.94 18.12 -17.00
N LEU A 604 33.02 19.12 -16.12
CA LEU A 604 33.15 18.89 -14.67
C LEU A 604 31.81 18.67 -13.95
N SER A 605 30.70 19.21 -14.47
CA SER A 605 29.37 19.02 -13.87
C SER A 605 28.70 17.68 -14.22
N SER A 606 29.40 16.77 -14.91
CA SER A 606 28.90 15.42 -15.24
C SER A 606 29.48 14.32 -14.34
N ILE A 607 30.34 14.68 -13.37
CA ILE A 607 31.09 13.75 -12.51
C ILE A 607 30.73 13.90 -11.01
N LEU A 608 29.96 14.95 -10.66
CA LEU A 608 29.40 15.24 -9.33
C LEU A 608 27.87 15.21 -9.37
#